data_AF-A0A968LP81-F1
#
_entry.id   AF-A0A968LP81-F1
#
_cell.length_a   1.000
_cell.length_b   1.000
_cell.length_c   1.000
_cell.angle_alpha   90.00
_cell.angle_beta   90.00
_cell.angle_gamma   90.00
#
_symmetry.space_group_name_H-M   'P 1'
#
loop_
_entity.id
_entity.type
_entity.pdbx_description
1 polymer ?
#
loop_
_entity_poly.entity_id
_entity_poly.type
_entity_poly.pdbx_seq_one_letter_code
_entity_poly.pdbx_strand_id
1 'polypeptide(L)'
;MPIRYRQYTLESLRPTHGNREALEAGQQLETGNSLYFHGTPGNGKTHLAVALGFQRLEVGKVVFWNMARLYAVLRECVASDAPKPDLLTPSTLILDDLGKVKTSEFVYETLYATLEGRWSEGRTTIFTANHKPGLVADRLTPSSLDREAANAILSRLVAGRVIEVRGRDEREGQS
;
A
#
# COMPACT_ATOMS: atom_id res chain seq x y z
N MET A 1 -5.97 8.94 9.76
CA MET A 1 -6.82 7.80 9.35
C MET A 1 -8.28 8.23 9.22
N PRO A 2 -8.97 7.92 8.10
CA PRO A 2 -10.42 8.16 7.93
C PRO A 2 -11.30 7.48 9.00
N ILE A 3 -12.43 8.10 9.38
CA ILE A 3 -13.32 7.62 10.47
C ILE A 3 -13.81 6.19 10.24
N ARG A 4 -14.20 5.85 8.99
CA ARG A 4 -14.71 4.50 8.63
C ARG A 4 -13.75 3.35 8.97
N TYR A 5 -12.46 3.66 9.11
CA TYR A 5 -11.41 2.70 9.36
C TYR A 5 -11.04 2.56 10.83
N ARG A 6 -11.59 3.38 11.74
CA ARG A 6 -11.30 3.27 13.19
C ARG A 6 -11.69 1.92 13.80
N GLN A 7 -12.66 1.25 13.20
CA GLN A 7 -13.08 -0.09 13.59
C GLN A 7 -12.17 -1.21 13.05
N TYR A 8 -11.19 -0.90 12.19
CA TYR A 8 -10.28 -1.89 11.62
C TYR A 8 -9.10 -2.10 12.57
N THR A 9 -9.30 -2.96 13.57
CA THR A 9 -8.28 -3.41 14.52
C THR A 9 -7.88 -4.85 14.20
N LEU A 10 -6.78 -5.35 14.78
CA LEU A 10 -6.46 -6.78 14.65
C LEU A 10 -7.52 -7.66 15.31
N GLU A 11 -8.13 -7.21 16.40
CA GLU A 11 -9.19 -7.93 17.12
C GLU A 11 -10.48 -8.05 16.30
N SER A 12 -10.84 -7.01 15.54
CA SER A 12 -12.01 -7.03 14.67
C SER A 12 -11.76 -7.79 13.35
N LEU A 13 -10.50 -8.10 13.04
CA LEU A 13 -10.16 -8.94 11.90
C LEU A 13 -10.41 -10.40 12.29
N ARG A 14 -11.45 -11.03 11.74
CA ARG A 14 -11.68 -12.47 11.91
C ARG A 14 -10.55 -13.23 11.19
N PRO A 15 -9.60 -13.88 11.91
CA PRO A 15 -8.48 -14.53 11.26
C PRO A 15 -8.99 -15.74 10.49
N THR A 16 -8.80 -15.75 9.18
CA THR A 16 -8.96 -16.95 8.35
C THR A 16 -7.60 -17.62 8.19
N HIS A 17 -7.59 -18.89 7.76
CA HIS A 17 -6.33 -19.58 7.44
C HIS A 17 -5.50 -18.79 6.41
N GLY A 18 -6.15 -18.20 5.40
CA GLY A 18 -5.48 -17.44 4.35
C GLY A 18 -5.08 -16.00 4.71
N ASN A 19 -5.40 -15.52 5.93
CA ASN A 19 -4.95 -14.22 6.43
C ASN A 19 -3.94 -14.35 7.58
N ARG A 20 -3.61 -15.57 8.03
CA ARG A 20 -2.71 -15.82 9.16
C ARG A 20 -1.28 -15.40 8.85
N GLU A 21 -0.75 -15.76 7.68
CA GLU A 21 0.59 -15.35 7.25
C GLU A 21 0.71 -13.81 7.20
N ALA A 22 -0.33 -13.14 6.73
CA ALA A 22 -0.38 -11.68 6.67
C ALA A 22 -0.39 -11.02 8.06
N LEU A 23 -1.08 -11.64 9.03
CA LEU A 23 -1.07 -11.22 10.42
C LEU A 23 0.31 -11.39 11.06
N GLU A 24 0.90 -12.59 10.94
CA GLU A 24 2.22 -12.90 11.50
C GLU A 24 3.29 -11.97 10.93
N ALA A 25 3.27 -11.73 9.63
CA ALA A 25 4.19 -10.80 9.00
C ALA A 25 4.01 -9.35 9.44
N GLY A 26 2.76 -8.95 9.70
CA GLY A 26 2.46 -7.64 10.26
C GLY A 26 2.99 -7.47 11.69
N GLN A 27 2.83 -8.49 12.52
CA GLN A 27 3.33 -8.51 13.90
C GLN A 27 4.86 -8.51 13.95
N GLN A 28 5.51 -9.19 13.01
CA GLN A 28 6.96 -9.26 12.88
C GLN A 28 7.57 -8.12 12.05
N LEU A 29 6.76 -7.18 11.55
CA LEU A 29 7.27 -6.11 10.69
C LEU A 29 8.20 -5.20 11.50
N GLU A 30 9.49 -5.18 11.18
CA GLU A 30 10.42 -4.25 11.82
C GLU A 30 10.30 -2.85 11.21
N THR A 31 10.73 -1.82 11.96
CA THR A 31 10.80 -0.44 11.44
C THR A 31 11.73 -0.38 10.23
N GLY A 32 11.29 0.32 9.19
CA GLY A 32 12.02 0.48 7.93
C GLY A 32 11.78 -0.62 6.91
N ASN A 33 11.25 -1.77 7.33
CA ASN A 33 10.80 -2.79 6.40
C ASN A 33 9.43 -2.44 5.82
N SER A 34 9.15 -2.94 4.61
CA SER A 34 7.88 -2.72 3.91
C SER A 34 7.06 -4.01 3.80
N LEU A 35 5.74 -3.88 3.67
CA LEU A 35 4.83 -5.00 3.40
C LEU A 35 3.98 -4.72 2.18
N TYR A 36 3.82 -5.71 1.32
CA TYR A 36 2.92 -5.64 0.18
C TYR A 36 1.86 -6.73 0.27
N PHE A 37 0.61 -6.35 0.52
CA PHE A 37 -0.52 -7.26 0.56
C PHE A 37 -1.24 -7.30 -0.78
N HIS A 38 -1.37 -8.48 -1.36
CA HIS A 38 -2.18 -8.68 -2.58
C HIS A 38 -3.15 -9.85 -2.50
N GLY A 39 -4.11 -9.91 -3.41
CA GLY A 39 -5.11 -10.97 -3.46
C GLY A 39 -6.43 -10.46 -4.04
N THR A 40 -7.44 -11.31 -4.12
CA THR A 40 -8.76 -10.93 -4.66
C THR A 40 -9.45 -9.85 -3.79
N PRO A 41 -10.37 -9.05 -4.37
CA PRO A 41 -11.19 -8.12 -3.60
C PRO A 41 -11.95 -8.82 -2.47
N GLY A 42 -12.12 -8.14 -1.33
CA GLY A 42 -12.89 -8.68 -0.20
C GLY A 42 -12.09 -9.50 0.81
N ASN A 43 -10.80 -9.79 0.59
CA ASN A 43 -9.99 -10.62 1.50
C ASN A 43 -9.45 -9.89 2.75
N GLY A 44 -9.84 -8.63 3.00
CA GLY A 44 -9.43 -7.89 4.20
C GLY A 44 -8.06 -7.20 4.14
N LYS A 45 -7.41 -7.08 2.97
CA LYS A 45 -6.10 -6.40 2.80
C LYS A 45 -6.06 -5.00 3.39
N THR A 46 -7.07 -4.17 3.11
CA THR A 46 -7.18 -2.80 3.64
C THR A 46 -7.36 -2.82 5.15
N HIS A 47 -8.14 -3.78 5.68
CA HIS A 47 -8.30 -3.94 7.13
C HIS A 47 -6.98 -4.29 7.79
N LEU A 48 -6.24 -5.27 7.24
CA LEU A 48 -4.91 -5.65 7.71
C LEU A 48 -3.95 -4.45 7.70
N ALA A 49 -3.83 -3.75 6.57
CA ALA A 49 -2.93 -2.61 6.46
C ALA A 49 -3.25 -1.49 7.46
N VAL A 50 -4.54 -1.18 7.66
CA VAL A 50 -4.98 -0.19 8.64
C VAL A 50 -4.72 -0.66 10.07
N ALA A 51 -5.06 -1.90 10.40
CA ALA A 51 -4.88 -2.45 11.74
C ALA A 51 -3.41 -2.46 12.16
N LEU A 52 -2.52 -2.85 11.25
CA LEU A 52 -1.07 -2.74 11.44
C LEU A 52 -0.63 -1.27 11.55
N GLY A 53 -1.22 -0.38 10.74
CA GLY A 53 -1.04 1.05 10.88
C GLY A 53 -1.37 1.57 12.28
N PHE A 54 -2.46 1.11 12.90
CA PHE A 54 -2.79 1.52 14.27
C PHE A 54 -1.74 1.06 15.29
N GLN A 55 -1.22 -0.17 15.16
CA GLN A 55 -0.13 -0.64 16.02
C GLN A 55 1.15 0.19 15.87
N ARG A 56 1.38 0.79 14.69
CA ARG A 56 2.55 1.65 14.43
C ARG A 56 2.44 3.06 15.00
N LEU A 57 1.29 3.44 15.56
CA LEU A 57 1.14 4.77 16.19
C LEU A 57 2.08 4.96 17.38
N GLU A 58 2.48 3.87 18.06
CA GLU A 58 3.46 3.91 19.15
C GLU A 58 4.89 4.23 18.64
N VAL A 59 5.20 3.89 17.39
CA VAL A 59 6.49 4.18 16.74
C VAL A 59 6.51 5.61 16.19
N GLY A 60 5.36 6.14 15.75
CA GLY A 60 5.25 7.53 15.32
C GLY A 60 4.07 7.81 14.41
N LYS A 61 4.17 8.90 13.63
CA LYS A 61 3.11 9.36 12.73
C LYS A 61 2.80 8.33 11.64
N VAL A 62 1.55 7.91 11.56
CA VAL A 62 1.03 7.01 10.52
C VAL A 62 0.09 7.76 9.59
N VAL A 63 0.36 7.70 8.28
CA VAL A 63 -0.47 8.31 7.24
C VAL A 63 -1.04 7.24 6.33
N PHE A 64 -2.28 7.42 5.91
CA PHE A 64 -3.00 6.53 5.01
C PHE A 64 -3.50 7.29 3.79
N TRP A 65 -3.30 6.71 2.62
CA TRP A 65 -3.86 7.17 1.37
C TRP A 65 -4.45 6.01 0.58
N ASN A 66 -5.68 6.18 0.11
CA ASN A 66 -6.16 5.40 -1.02
C ASN A 66 -5.54 5.99 -2.31
N MET A 67 -5.01 5.13 -3.18
CA MET A 67 -4.25 5.57 -4.34
C MET A 67 -5.05 6.43 -5.33
N ALA A 68 -6.34 6.14 -5.53
CA ALA A 68 -7.17 6.97 -6.41
C ALA A 68 -7.36 8.39 -5.85
N ARG A 69 -7.51 8.51 -4.52
CA ARG A 69 -7.61 9.81 -3.85
C ARG A 69 -6.28 10.56 -3.89
N LEU A 70 -5.17 9.88 -3.62
CA LEU A 70 -3.84 10.48 -3.68
C LEU A 70 -3.55 11.01 -5.09
N TYR A 71 -3.88 10.22 -6.12
CA TYR A 71 -3.76 10.63 -7.51
C TYR A 71 -4.53 11.92 -7.81
N ALA A 72 -5.80 12.00 -7.37
CA ALA A 72 -6.62 13.20 -7.57
C ALA A 72 -6.00 14.44 -6.90
N VAL A 73 -5.56 14.31 -5.64
CA VAL A 73 -4.90 15.40 -4.90
C VAL A 73 -3.60 15.83 -5.58
N LEU A 74 -2.75 14.89 -6.00
CA LEU A 74 -1.50 15.22 -6.67
C LEU A 74 -1.71 15.96 -8.00
N ARG A 75 -2.75 15.60 -8.75
CA ARG A 75 -3.12 16.34 -9.97
C ARG A 75 -3.59 17.76 -9.67
N GLU A 76 -4.37 17.94 -8.61
CA GLU A 76 -4.83 19.26 -8.17
C GLU A 76 -3.68 20.14 -7.69
N CYS A 77 -2.71 19.57 -6.96
CA CYS A 77 -1.49 20.28 -6.56
C CYS A 77 -0.73 20.87 -7.75
N VAL A 78 -0.66 20.15 -8.87
CA VAL A 78 -0.02 20.67 -10.10
C VAL A 78 -0.86 21.75 -10.76
N ALA A 79 -2.17 21.55 -10.85
CA ALA A 79 -3.07 22.47 -11.54
C ALA A 79 -3.17 23.83 -10.82
N SER A 80 -3.06 23.83 -9.49
CA SER A 80 -3.34 24.98 -8.64
C SER A 80 -2.12 25.48 -7.84
N ASP A 81 -0.93 24.95 -8.11
CA ASP A 81 0.31 25.18 -7.34
C ASP A 81 0.12 24.99 -5.82
N ALA A 82 -0.74 24.02 -5.46
CA ALA A 82 -1.08 23.77 -4.06
C ALA A 82 -0.02 22.89 -3.38
N PRO A 83 0.18 23.03 -2.05
CA PRO A 83 1.13 22.21 -1.31
C PRO A 83 0.85 20.72 -1.47
N LYS A 84 1.90 19.95 -1.78
CA LYS A 84 1.82 18.49 -1.86
C LYS A 84 1.58 17.89 -0.47
N PRO A 85 0.85 16.77 -0.36
CA PRO A 85 0.74 16.05 0.90
C PRO A 85 2.13 15.57 1.37
N ASP A 86 2.38 15.65 2.67
CA ASP A 86 3.60 15.11 3.29
C ASP A 86 3.53 13.56 3.32
N LEU A 87 4.28 12.93 2.42
CA LEU A 87 4.40 11.48 2.30
C LEU A 87 5.74 10.93 2.82
N LEU A 88 6.75 11.78 3.04
CA LEU A 88 8.09 11.37 3.45
C LEU A 88 8.20 11.31 4.98
N THR A 89 7.74 12.33 5.69
CA THR A 89 7.93 12.48 7.16
C THR A 89 7.20 11.46 8.04
N PRO A 90 6.09 10.80 7.65
CA PRO A 90 5.48 9.76 8.46
C PRO A 90 6.42 8.57 8.70
N SER A 91 6.46 8.03 9.93
CA SER A 91 7.21 6.81 10.23
C SER A 91 6.65 5.62 9.46
N THR A 92 5.33 5.58 9.29
CA THR A 92 4.63 4.59 8.45
C THR A 92 3.70 5.27 7.45
N LEU A 93 3.80 4.87 6.18
CA LEU A 93 2.88 5.26 5.12
C LEU A 93 2.12 4.03 4.63
N ILE A 94 0.80 4.12 4.59
CA ILE A 94 -0.07 3.10 4.00
C ILE A 94 -0.59 3.63 2.67
N LEU A 95 -0.27 2.91 1.60
CA LEU A 95 -0.80 3.14 0.26
C LEU A 95 -1.77 2.00 -0.07
N ASP A 96 -3.05 2.33 -0.10
CA ASP A 96 -4.13 1.38 -0.29
C ASP A 96 -4.59 1.36 -1.76
N ASP A 97 -4.86 0.17 -2.26
CA ASP A 97 -5.56 -0.09 -3.52
C ASP A 97 -4.74 0.29 -4.78
N LEU A 98 -3.46 -0.08 -4.80
CA LEU A 98 -2.54 0.17 -5.90
C LEU A 98 -2.95 -0.53 -7.20
N GLY A 99 -2.56 0.09 -8.33
CA GLY A 99 -2.65 -0.51 -9.66
C GLY A 99 -4.05 -0.53 -10.28
N LYS A 100 -4.99 0.30 -9.79
CA LYS A 100 -6.33 0.46 -10.37
C LYS A 100 -6.41 1.53 -11.47
N VAL A 101 -5.53 2.51 -11.45
CA VAL A 101 -5.56 3.66 -12.36
C VAL A 101 -4.19 3.79 -12.99
N LYS A 102 -4.14 4.03 -14.31
CA LYS A 102 -2.90 4.39 -14.99
C LYS A 102 -2.45 5.77 -14.52
N THR A 103 -1.19 5.90 -14.19
CA THR A 103 -0.59 7.15 -13.69
C THR A 103 -0.13 8.03 -14.85
N SER A 104 -0.03 9.34 -14.59
CA SER A 104 0.72 10.27 -15.44
C SER A 104 2.21 10.25 -15.05
N GLU A 105 3.09 10.75 -15.92
CA GLU A 105 4.54 10.91 -15.64
C GLU A 105 4.79 11.65 -14.33
N PHE A 106 4.15 12.79 -14.13
CA PHE A 106 4.28 13.55 -12.89
C PHE A 106 3.91 12.74 -11.63
N VAL A 107 2.81 11.96 -11.68
CA VAL A 107 2.40 11.16 -10.52
C VAL A 107 3.35 9.99 -10.32
N TYR A 108 3.84 9.39 -11.41
CA TYR A 108 4.91 8.40 -11.35
C TYR A 108 6.15 8.96 -10.68
N GLU A 109 6.66 10.12 -11.11
CA GLU A 109 7.86 10.76 -10.54
C GLU A 109 7.67 11.05 -9.05
N THR A 110 6.52 11.62 -8.67
CA THR A 110 6.21 11.92 -7.28
C THR A 110 6.15 10.65 -6.43
N LEU A 111 5.51 9.59 -6.95
CA LEU A 111 5.41 8.31 -6.26
C LEU A 111 6.79 7.67 -6.14
N TYR A 112 7.56 7.59 -7.23
CA TYR A 112 8.89 7.02 -7.24
C TYR A 112 9.81 7.73 -6.24
N ALA A 113 9.88 9.06 -6.29
CA ALA A 113 10.67 9.85 -5.34
C ALA A 113 10.23 9.63 -3.89
N THR A 114 8.92 9.49 -3.64
CA THR A 114 8.39 9.16 -2.32
C THR A 114 8.86 7.78 -1.86
N LEU A 115 8.73 6.75 -2.70
CA LEU A 115 9.14 5.39 -2.36
C LEU A 115 10.65 5.28 -2.14
N GLU A 116 11.43 5.96 -2.97
CA GLU A 116 12.89 6.04 -2.85
C GLU A 116 13.33 6.72 -1.55
N GLY A 117 12.80 7.91 -1.27
CA GLY A 117 13.14 8.66 -0.06
C GLY A 117 12.77 7.89 1.20
N ARG A 118 11.60 7.24 1.20
CA ARG A 118 11.20 6.39 2.34
C ARG A 118 12.09 5.17 2.50
N TRP A 119 12.45 4.51 1.42
CA TRP A 119 13.33 3.34 1.46
C TRP A 119 14.73 3.71 1.97
N SER A 120 15.32 4.79 1.44
CA SER A 120 16.66 5.25 1.84
C SER A 120 16.73 5.75 3.28
N GLU A 121 15.65 6.36 3.79
CA GLU A 121 15.55 6.80 5.19
C GLU A 121 15.08 5.69 6.15
N GLY A 122 14.91 4.44 5.69
CA GLY A 122 14.46 3.34 6.53
C GLY A 122 13.07 3.57 7.12
N ARG A 123 12.13 4.09 6.31
CA ARG A 123 10.74 4.34 6.70
C ARG A 123 9.81 3.28 6.14
N THR A 124 8.96 2.73 7.02
CA THR A 124 8.05 1.64 6.68
C THR A 124 6.97 2.08 5.69
N THR A 125 6.75 1.30 4.64
CA THR A 125 5.60 1.48 3.72
C THR A 125 4.79 0.20 3.63
N ILE A 126 3.47 0.31 3.80
CA ILE A 126 2.54 -0.82 3.68
C ILE A 126 1.65 -0.58 2.46
N PHE A 127 1.63 -1.54 1.56
CA PHE A 127 0.89 -1.49 0.31
C PHE A 127 -0.27 -2.49 0.33
N THR A 128 -1.39 -2.13 -0.30
CA THR A 128 -2.42 -3.10 -0.67
C THR A 128 -2.72 -3.04 -2.16
N ALA A 129 -2.99 -4.19 -2.78
CA ALA A 129 -3.34 -4.26 -4.20
C ALA A 129 -4.21 -5.48 -4.52
N ASN A 130 -4.91 -5.44 -5.66
CA ASN A 130 -5.60 -6.63 -6.18
C ASN A 130 -4.70 -7.51 -7.07
N HIS A 131 -3.49 -7.05 -7.36
CA HIS A 131 -2.57 -7.69 -8.30
C HIS A 131 -1.18 -7.86 -7.69
N LYS A 132 -0.42 -8.80 -8.24
CA LYS A 132 1.00 -9.01 -7.89
C LYS A 132 1.82 -7.75 -8.20
N PRO A 133 2.94 -7.52 -7.49
CA PRO A 133 3.76 -6.32 -7.64
C PRO A 133 4.15 -5.98 -9.09
N GLY A 134 4.50 -6.98 -9.91
CA GLY A 134 4.88 -6.77 -11.31
C GLY A 134 3.80 -6.05 -12.13
N LEU A 135 2.57 -6.57 -12.13
CA LEU A 135 1.46 -5.94 -12.86
C LEU A 135 1.10 -4.56 -12.28
N VAL A 136 1.26 -4.37 -10.96
CA VAL A 136 1.05 -3.06 -10.35
C VAL A 136 2.12 -2.07 -10.79
N ALA A 137 3.39 -2.48 -10.82
CA ALA A 137 4.49 -1.64 -11.30
C ALA A 137 4.27 -1.23 -12.76
N ASP A 138 3.85 -2.17 -13.62
CA ASP A 138 3.51 -1.88 -15.02
C ASP A 138 2.37 -0.85 -15.12
N ARG A 139 1.33 -0.96 -14.28
CA ARG A 139 0.20 -0.03 -14.30
C ARG A 139 0.49 1.33 -13.68
N LEU A 140 1.43 1.38 -12.73
CA LEU A 140 1.91 2.61 -12.13
C LEU A 140 2.96 3.30 -13.00
N THR A 141 3.39 2.66 -14.09
CA THR A 141 4.34 3.23 -15.06
C THR A 141 3.57 3.74 -16.28
N PRO A 142 3.64 5.04 -16.59
CA PRO A 142 3.04 5.60 -17.80
C PRO A 142 3.59 4.91 -19.05
N SER A 143 2.77 4.78 -20.09
CA SER A 143 3.15 4.11 -21.34
C SER A 143 4.24 4.84 -22.14
N SER A 144 4.53 6.09 -21.79
CA SER A 144 5.62 6.89 -22.35
C SER A 144 6.99 6.55 -21.76
N LEU A 145 7.02 5.87 -20.61
CA LEU A 145 8.24 5.40 -19.97
C LEU A 145 8.56 3.95 -20.37
N ASP A 146 9.80 3.55 -20.14
CA ASP A 146 10.31 2.24 -20.51
C ASP A 146 10.16 1.19 -19.39
N ARG A 147 10.75 0.01 -19.64
CA ARG A 147 10.76 -1.10 -18.69
C ARG A 147 11.65 -0.82 -17.47
N GLU A 148 12.67 0.02 -17.59
CA GLU A 148 13.54 0.37 -16.47
C GLU A 148 12.77 1.18 -15.44
N ALA A 149 11.93 2.11 -15.88
CA ALA A 149 11.02 2.84 -15.02
C ALA A 149 10.06 1.92 -14.24
N ALA A 150 9.52 0.89 -14.89
CA ALA A 150 8.67 -0.12 -14.23
C ALA A 150 9.46 -0.98 -13.23
N ASN A 151 10.67 -1.41 -13.60
CA ASN A 151 11.55 -2.17 -12.71
C ASN A 151 11.94 -1.36 -11.47
N ALA A 152 12.14 -0.06 -11.61
CA ALA A 152 12.46 0.83 -10.49
C ALA A 152 11.33 0.85 -9.45
N ILE A 153 10.06 1.01 -9.88
CA ILE A 153 8.91 0.90 -8.98
C ILE A 153 8.81 -0.50 -8.38
N LEU A 154 8.93 -1.54 -9.21
CA LEU A 154 8.85 -2.92 -8.76
C LEU A 154 9.83 -3.20 -7.63
N SER A 155 11.09 -2.75 -7.76
CA SER A 155 12.13 -2.92 -6.76
C SER A 155 11.73 -2.38 -5.38
N ARG A 156 10.98 -1.25 -5.34
CA ARG A 156 10.49 -0.65 -4.10
C ARG A 156 9.27 -1.37 -3.54
N LEU A 157 8.39 -1.87 -4.40
CA LEU A 157 7.23 -2.65 -3.97
C LEU A 157 7.63 -4.01 -3.37
N VAL A 158 8.74 -4.60 -3.81
CA VAL A 158 9.24 -5.90 -3.32
C VAL A 158 10.46 -5.79 -2.40
N ALA A 159 10.83 -4.58 -1.97
CA ALA A 159 11.96 -4.37 -1.06
C ALA A 159 11.75 -5.01 0.33
N GLY A 160 10.50 -5.29 0.69
CA GLY A 160 10.14 -6.02 1.91
C GLY A 160 9.36 -7.29 1.61
N ARG A 161 8.47 -7.70 2.52
CA ARG A 161 7.72 -8.95 2.34
C ARG A 161 6.51 -8.74 1.43
N VAL A 162 6.36 -9.62 0.45
CA VAL A 162 5.18 -9.70 -0.43
C VAL A 162 4.31 -10.86 0.03
N ILE A 163 3.04 -10.60 0.32
CA ILE A 163 2.15 -11.56 0.95
C ILE A 163 0.82 -11.59 0.20
N GLU A 164 0.43 -12.80 -0.17
CA GLU A 164 -0.89 -13.06 -0.72
C GLU A 164 -1.89 -13.25 0.42
N VAL A 165 -2.86 -12.36 0.52
CA VAL A 165 -3.97 -12.40 1.46
C VAL A 165 -5.12 -13.16 0.82
N ARG A 166 -5.43 -14.33 1.38
CA ARG A 166 -6.48 -15.23 0.91
C ARG A 166 -7.68 -15.24 1.88
N GLY A 167 -8.83 -14.79 1.43
CA GLY A 167 -10.11 -14.94 2.13
C GLY A 167 -10.76 -16.29 1.78
N ARG A 168 -11.76 -16.74 2.57
CA ARG A 168 -12.49 -17.98 2.25
C ARG A 168 -13.20 -17.85 0.91
N ASP A 169 -12.95 -18.78 -0.01
CA ASP A 169 -14.00 -19.27 -0.91
C ASP A 169 -14.79 -20.32 -0.11
N GLU A 170 -15.86 -19.90 0.57
CA GLU A 170 -16.78 -20.80 1.27
C GLU A 170 -18.05 -21.09 0.42
N ARG A 171 -18.05 -20.69 -0.86
CA ARG A 171 -19.16 -20.95 -1.78
C ARG A 171 -19.10 -22.34 -2.46
N GLU A 172 -18.03 -23.10 -2.29
CA GLU A 172 -17.90 -24.45 -2.88
C GLU A 172 -18.28 -25.60 -1.91
N GLY A 173 -18.86 -25.30 -0.75
CA GLY A 173 -19.22 -26.30 0.26
C GLY A 173 -20.71 -26.50 0.53
N GLN A 174 -21.61 -25.85 -0.22
CA GLN A 174 -23.05 -26.04 -0.10
C GLN A 174 -23.70 -26.05 -1.50
N SER A 175 -23.53 -27.17 -2.19
CA SER A 175 -24.32 -27.56 -3.36
C SER A 175 -24.67 -29.04 -3.24
#